data_AF-A0A9P5Z676-F1
#
_entry.id   AF-A0A9P5Z676-F1
#
_cell.length_a   1.000
_cell.length_b   1.000
_cell.length_c   1.000
_cell.angle_alpha   90.00
_cell.angle_beta   90.00
_cell.angle_gamma   90.00
#
_symmetry.space_group_name_H-M   'P 1'
#
loop_
_entity.id
_entity.type
_entity.pdbx_description
1 polymer ?
#
loop_
_entity_poly.entity_id
_entity_poly.type
_entity_poly.pdbx_seq_one_letter_code
_entity_poly.pdbx_strand_id
1 'polypeptide(L)'
;MKVAYPYSHSFDKLDSSLLSIKIARHSPCSLCRSCSGLHPPPRVDVVLDGHDDSSLGDLGQYGSDDDDEEISSYLTMCGCGHGVKAHNADETLGSTEFARRGRVAVRLDELLQDSGRLLDFEYTDEDIISLRKQMGHPMSNLVNITSSPG
;
A
#
# COMPACT_ATOMS: atom_id res chain seq x y z
N MET A 1 -14.20 -14.20 6.25
CA MET A 1 -14.61 -12.84 6.69
C MET A 1 -14.22 -11.92 5.55
N LYS A 2 -15.14 -11.08 5.07
CA LYS A 2 -14.85 -10.09 4.02
C LYS A 2 -14.44 -8.79 4.69
N VAL A 3 -13.35 -8.20 4.26
CA VAL A 3 -12.81 -6.96 4.81
C VAL A 3 -12.41 -6.04 3.66
N ALA A 4 -12.60 -4.74 3.81
CA ALA A 4 -12.32 -3.81 2.73
C ALA A 4 -10.89 -3.28 2.75
N TYR A 5 -10.26 -3.18 1.57
CA TYR A 5 -8.93 -2.61 1.45
C TYR A 5 -8.97 -1.07 1.50
N PRO A 6 -8.18 -0.42 2.38
CA PRO A 6 -8.15 1.04 2.48
C PRO A 6 -7.47 1.64 1.24
N TYR A 7 -8.27 1.95 0.23
CA TYR A 7 -7.78 2.31 -1.10
C TYR A 7 -7.40 3.78 -1.25
N SER A 8 -7.88 4.69 -0.40
CA SER A 8 -7.74 6.16 -0.54
C SER A 8 -6.42 6.61 -1.21
N HIS A 9 -6.58 7.37 -2.30
CA HIS A 9 -5.50 7.96 -3.09
C HIS A 9 -5.05 9.32 -2.59
N SER A 10 -5.79 9.91 -1.65
CA SER A 10 -5.47 11.21 -1.10
C SER A 10 -4.37 11.06 -0.06
N PHE A 11 -3.10 11.14 -0.49
CA PHE A 11 -1.93 11.11 0.41
C PHE A 11 -2.08 12.08 1.59
N ASP A 12 -2.57 13.30 1.36
CA ASP A 12 -2.73 14.32 2.40
C ASP A 12 -3.87 14.04 3.40
N LYS A 13 -4.72 13.05 3.10
CA LYS A 13 -5.84 12.62 3.96
C LYS A 13 -5.58 11.25 4.62
N LEU A 14 -4.46 10.60 4.30
CA LEU A 14 -4.12 9.30 4.85
C LEU A 14 -3.47 9.49 6.23
N ASP A 15 -4.03 8.83 7.24
CA ASP A 15 -3.36 8.71 8.53
C ASP A 15 -2.06 7.91 8.40
N SER A 16 -1.11 8.17 9.30
CA SER A 16 0.21 7.54 9.28
C SER A 16 0.11 6.02 9.40
N SER A 17 -0.87 5.50 10.13
CA SER A 17 -1.08 4.05 10.25
C SER A 17 -1.57 3.43 8.93
N LEU A 18 -2.50 4.08 8.21
CA LEU A 18 -2.91 3.63 6.87
C LEU A 18 -1.76 3.71 5.87
N LEU A 19 -0.97 4.78 5.95
CA LEU A 19 0.21 4.93 5.11
C LEU A 19 1.23 3.84 5.37
N SER A 20 1.43 3.45 6.64
CA SER A 20 2.32 2.36 7.01
C SER A 20 1.89 1.02 6.39
N ILE A 21 0.58 0.73 6.33
CA ILE A 21 0.06 -0.48 5.70
C ILE A 21 0.32 -0.47 4.19
N LYS A 22 0.06 0.67 3.53
CA LYS A 22 0.36 0.83 2.10
C LYS A 22 1.85 0.63 1.82
N ILE A 23 2.73 1.21 2.64
CA ILE A 23 4.18 1.02 2.53
C ILE A 23 4.55 -0.45 2.72
N ALA A 24 4.04 -1.08 3.78
CA ALA A 24 4.34 -2.46 4.12
C ALA A 24 3.92 -3.42 3.02
N ARG A 25 2.78 -3.18 2.36
CA ARG A 25 2.29 -3.96 1.23
C ARG A 25 3.29 -4.08 0.09
N HIS A 26 4.06 -3.03 -0.16
CA HIS A 26 4.99 -2.97 -1.29
C HIS A 26 6.46 -3.07 -0.88
N SER A 27 6.71 -3.34 0.41
CA SER A 27 8.05 -3.41 0.97
C SER A 27 8.38 -4.83 1.40
N PRO A 28 9.58 -5.35 1.06
CA PRO A 28 9.98 -6.69 1.45
C PRO A 28 10.12 -6.79 2.96
N CYS A 29 9.86 -7.99 3.48
CA CYS A 29 10.09 -8.28 4.89
C CYS A 29 11.59 -8.34 5.19
N SER A 30 12.03 -7.73 6.28
CA SER A 30 13.42 -7.80 6.76
C SER A 30 13.74 -9.10 7.52
N LEU A 31 12.70 -9.82 7.97
CA LEU A 31 12.84 -11.02 8.80
C LEU A 31 12.74 -12.34 8.02
N CYS A 32 12.19 -12.32 6.80
CA CYS A 32 12.11 -13.50 5.93
C CYS A 32 12.48 -13.16 4.49
N ARG A 33 12.91 -14.16 3.71
CA ARG A 33 13.46 -13.95 2.36
C ARG A 33 12.44 -14.08 1.22
N SER A 34 11.26 -14.63 1.51
CA SER A 34 10.24 -14.93 0.50
C SER A 34 9.08 -13.94 0.49
N CYS A 35 8.97 -13.06 1.49
CA CYS A 35 7.88 -12.09 1.57
C CYS A 35 8.28 -10.78 0.88
N SER A 36 7.68 -10.52 -0.28
CA SER A 36 7.88 -9.29 -1.06
C SER A 36 7.05 -8.11 -0.57
N GLY A 37 6.12 -8.32 0.34
CA GLY A 37 5.14 -7.33 0.73
C GLY A 37 4.13 -7.85 1.73
N LEU A 38 3.58 -6.97 2.56
CA LEU A 38 2.50 -7.31 3.48
C LEU A 38 1.27 -7.75 2.69
N HIS A 39 0.82 -8.97 2.98
CA HIS A 39 -0.38 -9.55 2.41
C HIS A 39 -1.22 -10.16 3.53
N PRO A 40 -2.56 -10.17 3.38
CA PRO A 40 -3.46 -10.73 4.37
C PRO A 40 -3.15 -12.23 4.64
N PRO A 41 -3.44 -12.73 5.85
CA PRO A 41 -3.33 -14.16 6.15
C PRO A 41 -4.22 -15.01 5.25
N PRO A 42 -3.82 -16.27 4.94
CA PRO A 42 -4.69 -17.19 4.22
C PRO A 42 -5.96 -17.39 5.04
N ARG A 43 -7.15 -17.14 4.42
CA ARG A 43 -8.53 -17.13 4.97
C ARG A 43 -9.17 -15.75 5.18
N VAL A 44 -8.47 -14.66 4.90
CA VAL A 44 -9.06 -13.32 4.86
C VAL A 44 -9.35 -12.95 3.41
N ASP A 45 -10.62 -12.78 3.07
CA ASP A 45 -11.03 -12.31 1.74
C ASP A 45 -11.10 -10.80 1.76
N VAL A 46 -10.12 -10.17 1.10
CA VAL A 46 -10.10 -8.71 0.95
C VAL A 46 -10.96 -8.34 -0.26
N VAL A 47 -11.89 -7.41 -0.07
CA VAL A 47 -12.74 -6.83 -1.11
C VAL A 47 -12.40 -5.36 -1.27
N LEU A 48 -12.73 -4.76 -2.42
CA LEU A 48 -12.65 -3.31 -2.57
C LEU A 48 -13.76 -2.69 -1.73
N ASP A 49 -13.49 -1.55 -1.08
CA ASP A 49 -14.57 -0.72 -0.56
C ASP A 49 -15.50 -0.37 -1.72
N GLY A 50 -16.80 -0.56 -1.51
CA GLY A 50 -17.82 -0.32 -2.53
C GLY A 50 -17.88 1.16 -2.88
N HIS A 51 -17.09 1.59 -3.87
CA HIS A 51 -17.54 2.68 -4.73
C HIS A 51 -18.38 2.03 -5.82
N ASP A 52 -19.67 1.87 -5.52
CA ASP A 52 -20.67 1.51 -6.50
C ASP A 52 -20.62 2.53 -7.65
N ASP A 53 -20.01 2.15 -8.77
CA ASP A 53 -20.31 2.72 -10.09
C ASP A 53 -21.71 2.25 -10.58
N SER A 54 -22.64 2.09 -9.63
CA SER A 54 -24.05 1.84 -9.90
C SER A 54 -24.71 3.17 -10.18
N SER A 55 -24.50 3.63 -11.42
CA SER A 55 -25.58 4.24 -12.16
C SER A 55 -26.86 3.41 -11.92
N LEU A 56 -27.91 4.08 -11.45
CA LEU A 56 -29.27 3.59 -11.16
C LEU A 56 -29.54 3.14 -9.71
N GLY A 57 -30.02 4.07 -8.89
CA GLY A 57 -30.92 3.73 -7.80
C GLY A 57 -30.72 4.54 -6.53
N ASP A 58 -31.39 5.68 -6.46
CA ASP A 58 -31.84 6.33 -5.24
C ASP A 58 -32.20 5.33 -4.11
N LEU A 59 -31.35 5.24 -3.09
CA LEU A 59 -31.72 4.86 -1.73
C LEU A 59 -30.90 5.72 -0.77
N GLY A 60 -31.37 6.96 -0.55
CA GLY A 60 -31.06 7.65 0.68
C GLY A 60 -31.44 6.81 1.90
N GLN A 61 -30.62 6.92 2.95
CA GLN A 61 -30.74 6.31 4.29
C GLN A 61 -29.89 5.06 4.52
N TYR A 62 -28.64 5.27 4.92
CA TYR A 62 -28.25 4.87 6.28
C TYR A 62 -27.14 5.81 6.76
N GLY A 63 -27.41 6.53 7.85
CA GLY A 63 -26.36 7.24 8.57
C GLY A 63 -25.50 6.23 9.32
N SER A 64 -24.18 6.32 9.17
CA SER A 64 -23.23 5.81 10.15
C SER A 64 -22.40 6.99 10.63
N ASP A 65 -22.99 7.66 11.61
CA ASP A 65 -22.33 8.51 12.59
C ASP A 65 -21.35 7.64 13.38
N ASP A 66 -20.14 8.14 13.63
CA ASP A 66 -19.08 7.59 14.49
C ASP A 66 -18.77 6.09 14.35
N ASP A 67 -17.68 5.80 13.63
CA ASP A 67 -16.56 5.06 14.23
C ASP A 67 -15.34 5.36 13.37
N ASP A 68 -14.30 5.93 13.98
CA ASP A 68 -12.95 5.92 13.44
C ASP A 68 -12.66 4.49 12.98
N GLU A 69 -12.67 4.28 11.66
CA GLU A 69 -12.47 2.99 10.99
C GLU A 69 -11.19 2.38 11.56
N GLU A 70 -11.34 1.55 12.59
CA GLU A 70 -10.25 0.84 13.25
C GLU A 70 -9.52 0.15 12.12
N ILE A 71 -8.34 0.66 11.81
CA ILE A 71 -7.47 0.17 10.75
C ILE A 71 -7.37 -1.32 10.96
N SER A 72 -8.13 -2.03 10.14
CA SER A 72 -8.70 -3.27 10.61
C SER A 72 -7.55 -4.23 10.83
N SER A 73 -7.48 -4.76 12.07
CA SER A 73 -6.36 -5.54 12.61
C SER A 73 -5.83 -6.63 11.68
N TYR A 74 -6.60 -7.05 10.67
CA TYR A 74 -6.21 -7.99 9.62
C TYR A 74 -5.00 -7.57 8.76
N LEU A 75 -4.70 -6.28 8.57
CA LEU A 75 -3.47 -5.82 7.86
C LEU A 75 -2.32 -5.45 8.79
N THR A 76 -2.47 -5.66 10.10
CA THR A 76 -1.35 -5.44 11.05
C THR A 76 -0.36 -6.60 11.07
N MET A 77 -0.79 -7.78 10.59
CA MET A 77 0.00 -9.01 10.53
C MET A 77 0.01 -9.59 9.12
N CYS A 78 1.20 -9.73 8.54
CA CYS A 78 1.36 -10.37 7.24
C CYS A 78 1.13 -11.88 7.33
N GLY A 79 0.71 -12.51 6.23
CA GLY A 79 0.67 -13.97 6.12
C GLY A 79 2.03 -14.66 6.35
N CYS A 80 3.15 -13.94 6.27
CA CYS A 80 4.47 -14.44 6.67
C CYS A 80 4.69 -14.50 8.21
N GLY A 81 3.73 -14.01 9.00
CA GLY A 81 3.78 -13.99 10.46
C GLY A 81 4.50 -12.79 11.07
N HIS A 82 4.88 -11.79 10.26
CA HIS A 82 5.54 -10.57 10.72
C HIS A 82 4.68 -9.33 10.50
N GLY A 83 4.77 -8.37 11.43
CA GLY A 83 3.98 -7.14 11.37
C GLY A 83 4.48 -6.10 10.36
N VAL A 84 3.75 -4.99 10.29
CA VAL A 84 4.02 -3.81 9.44
C VAL A 84 5.47 -3.31 9.56
N LYS A 85 6.01 -3.20 10.77
CA LYS A 85 7.38 -2.71 11.01
C LYS A 85 8.46 -3.61 10.38
N ALA A 86 8.24 -4.92 10.36
CA ALA A 86 9.15 -5.86 9.72
C ALA A 86 9.15 -5.71 8.19
N HIS A 87 8.17 -5.02 7.63
CA HIS A 87 8.10 -4.67 6.21
C HIS A 87 8.54 -3.23 5.97
N ASN A 88 9.46 -2.70 6.79
CA ASN A 88 10.09 -1.40 6.60
C ASN A 88 9.09 -0.23 6.46
N ALA A 89 7.99 -0.30 7.21
CA ALA A 89 6.95 0.71 7.28
C ALA A 89 6.84 1.26 8.71
N ASP A 90 7.95 1.81 9.21
CA ASP A 90 8.04 2.39 10.55
C ASP A 90 8.50 3.85 10.44
N GLU A 91 7.92 4.73 11.24
CA GLU A 91 8.25 6.17 11.22
C GLU A 91 9.69 6.44 11.70
N THR A 92 10.32 5.46 12.34
CA THR A 92 11.74 5.49 12.75
C THR A 92 12.70 5.65 11.57
N LEU A 93 12.26 5.40 10.34
CA LEU A 93 12.98 5.71 9.10
C LEU A 93 13.22 7.22 8.88
N GLY A 94 12.49 8.06 9.62
CA GLY A 94 12.44 9.51 9.44
C GLY A 94 11.24 9.93 8.59
N SER A 95 10.61 11.04 8.96
CA SER A 95 9.37 11.53 8.34
C SER A 95 9.49 11.76 6.84
N THR A 96 10.66 12.17 6.35
CA THR A 96 10.93 12.40 4.92
C THR A 96 10.92 11.10 4.11
N GLU A 97 11.59 10.07 4.61
CA GLU A 97 11.67 8.76 3.96
C GLU A 97 10.34 8.01 4.07
N PHE A 98 9.68 8.08 5.22
CA PHE A 98 8.35 7.52 5.42
C PHE A 98 7.34 8.13 4.45
N ALA A 99 7.31 9.47 4.34
CA ALA A 99 6.44 10.16 3.39
C ALA A 99 6.78 9.83 1.92
N ARG A 100 8.08 9.68 1.59
CA ARG A 100 8.52 9.30 0.25
C ARG A 100 8.02 7.91 -0.14
N ARG A 101 8.23 6.92 0.73
CA ARG A 101 7.73 5.54 0.53
C ARG A 101 6.21 5.51 0.45
N GLY A 102 5.54 6.31 1.28
CA GLY A 102 4.09 6.46 1.25
C GLY A 102 3.57 6.93 -0.11
N ARG A 103 4.20 7.96 -0.71
CA ARG A 103 3.83 8.41 -2.07
C ARG A 103 4.03 7.34 -3.14
N VAL A 104 5.13 6.60 -3.07
CA VAL A 104 5.39 5.48 -3.99
C VAL A 104 4.36 4.37 -3.81
N ALA A 105 3.99 4.06 -2.56
CA ALA A 105 2.98 3.05 -2.25
C ALA A 105 1.58 3.42 -2.75
N VAL A 106 1.17 4.69 -2.58
CA VAL A 106 -0.10 5.19 -3.14
C VAL A 106 -0.08 5.06 -4.68
N ARG A 107 1.03 5.42 -5.33
CA ARG A 107 1.16 5.30 -6.79
C ARG A 107 1.12 3.84 -7.27
N LEU A 108 1.68 2.91 -6.50
CA LEU A 108 1.58 1.48 -6.78
C LEU A 108 0.13 0.98 -6.67
N ASP A 109 -0.60 1.41 -5.64
CA ASP A 109 -2.01 1.07 -5.48
C ASP A 109 -2.87 1.64 -6.63
N GLU A 110 -2.59 2.87 -7.10
CA GLU A 110 -3.24 3.47 -8.28
C GLU A 110 -3.09 2.58 -9.52
N LEU A 111 -1.87 2.16 -9.85
CA LEU A 111 -1.61 1.32 -11.03
C LEU A 111 -2.27 -0.05 -10.93
N LEU A 112 -2.29 -0.64 -9.74
CA LEU A 112 -2.96 -1.91 -9.50
C LEU A 112 -4.48 -1.77 -9.57
N GLN A 113 -5.05 -0.63 -9.13
CA GLN A 113 -6.47 -0.35 -9.31
C GLN A 113 -6.81 -0.19 -10.79
N ASP A 114 -6.08 0.64 -11.52
CA ASP A 114 -6.35 0.95 -12.93
C ASP A 114 -6.36 -0.33 -13.79
N SER A 115 -5.58 -1.33 -13.38
CA SER A 115 -5.51 -2.65 -14.02
C SER A 115 -6.50 -3.70 -13.47
N GLY A 116 -7.29 -3.36 -12.45
CA GLY A 116 -8.23 -4.27 -11.79
C GLY A 116 -7.57 -5.34 -10.91
N ARG A 117 -6.30 -5.13 -10.54
CA ARG A 117 -5.45 -6.09 -9.80
C ARG A 117 -5.11 -5.64 -8.38
N LEU A 118 -5.80 -4.62 -7.86
CA LEU A 118 -5.54 -4.11 -6.51
C LEU A 118 -5.73 -5.14 -5.40
N LEU A 119 -6.52 -6.18 -5.60
CA LEU A 119 -6.70 -7.26 -4.62
C LEU A 119 -5.80 -8.47 -4.89
N ASP A 120 -5.02 -8.44 -5.97
CA ASP A 120 -4.07 -9.49 -6.32
C ASP A 120 -2.71 -9.15 -5.66
N PHE A 121 -2.54 -9.63 -4.43
CA PHE A 121 -1.32 -9.38 -3.64
C PHE A 121 -0.09 -10.09 -4.20
N GLU A 122 -0.28 -11.11 -5.06
CA GLU A 122 0.80 -11.89 -5.67
C GLU A 122 1.21 -11.34 -7.05
N TYR A 123 0.36 -10.53 -7.68
CA TYR A 123 0.64 -9.95 -8.98
C TYR A 123 1.90 -9.07 -8.99
N THR A 124 2.71 -9.25 -10.04
CA THR A 124 3.87 -8.43 -10.34
C THR A 124 4.07 -8.30 -11.85
N ASP A 125 4.33 -7.09 -12.32
CA ASP A 125 4.87 -6.82 -13.65
C ASP A 125 6.13 -5.94 -13.56
N GLU A 126 6.69 -5.55 -14.71
CA GLU A 126 7.92 -4.76 -14.77
C GLU A 126 7.80 -3.38 -14.10
N ASP A 127 6.63 -2.75 -14.18
CA ASP A 127 6.37 -1.43 -13.59
C ASP A 127 6.26 -1.54 -12.07
N ILE A 128 5.48 -2.51 -11.58
CA ILE A 128 5.33 -2.81 -10.16
C ILE A 128 6.68 -3.17 -9.54
N ILE A 129 7.46 -4.03 -10.19
CA ILE A 129 8.81 -4.40 -9.72
C ILE A 129 9.73 -3.17 -9.69
N SER A 130 9.69 -2.32 -10.71
CA SER A 130 10.53 -1.13 -10.81
C SER A 130 10.21 -0.10 -9.72
N LEU A 131 8.93 0.10 -9.41
CA LEU A 131 8.49 0.97 -8.32
C LEU A 131 8.82 0.39 -6.95
N ARG A 132 8.65 -0.93 -6.74
CA ARG A 132 9.02 -1.59 -5.47
C ARG A 132 10.51 -1.44 -5.14
N LYS A 133 11.40 -1.37 -6.14
CA LYS A 133 12.83 -1.07 -5.90
C LYS A 133 13.03 0.29 -5.21
N GLN A 134 12.16 1.26 -5.47
CA GLN A 134 12.22 2.57 -4.83
C GLN A 134 11.81 2.53 -3.34
N MET A 135 11.25 1.43 -2.84
CA MET A 135 10.87 1.27 -1.43
C MET A 135 12.08 0.96 -0.53
N GLY A 136 13.12 0.30 -1.05
CA GLY A 136 14.29 -0.13 -0.27
C GLY A 136 15.53 0.73 -0.43
N HIS A 137 15.64 1.48 -1.53
CA HIS A 137 16.79 2.33 -1.78
C HIS A 137 16.50 3.76 -1.31
N PRO A 138 17.34 4.37 -0.44
CA PRO A 138 17.36 5.83 -0.37
C PRO A 138 17.63 6.31 -1.79
N MET A 139 16.87 7.30 -2.28
CA MET A 139 17.15 7.95 -3.54
C MET A 139 18.55 8.57 -3.45
N SER A 140 19.55 7.78 -3.78
CA SER A 140 20.85 8.29 -4.13
C SER A 140 20.56 9.09 -5.39
N ASN A 141 20.60 10.43 -5.26
CA ASN A 141 20.53 11.35 -6.37
C ASN A 141 21.24 10.72 -7.56
N LEU A 142 20.47 10.32 -8.58
CA LEU A 142 21.01 10.09 -9.90
C LEU A 142 21.49 11.45 -10.37
N VAL A 143 22.71 11.81 -9.98
CA VAL A 143 23.47 12.88 -10.60
C VAL A 143 23.59 12.45 -12.05
N ASN A 144 22.84 13.14 -12.90
CA ASN A 144 22.83 12.97 -14.33
C ASN A 144 24.27 13.14 -14.84
N ILE A 145 24.99 12.04 -15.06
CA ILE A 145 26.29 12.08 -15.74
C ILE A 145 25.97 12.22 -17.23
N THR A 146 25.62 13.43 -17.65
CA THR A 146 25.66 13.79 -19.06
C THR A 146 27.13 13.84 -19.46
N SER A 147 27.64 12.70 -19.87
CA SER A 147 28.90 12.59 -20.60
C SER A 147 28.64 13.18 -21.99
N SER A 148 29.14 14.39 -22.25
CA SER A 148 29.31 14.90 -23.62
C SER A 148 30.77 14.72 -24.02
N PRO A 149 31.08 13.99 -25.10
CA PRO A 149 32.39 14.03 -25.73
C PRO A 149 32.45 15.26 -26.65
N GLY A 150 33.52 16.05 -26.51
CA GLY A 150 33.88 17.16 -27.39
C GLY A 150 35.36 17.45 -27.27
#